data_AF-A0A846NBJ0-F1
#
_entry.id   AF-A0A846NBJ0-F1
#
_cell.length_a   1.000
_cell.length_b   1.000
_cell.length_c   1.000
_cell.angle_alpha   90.00
_cell.angle_beta   90.00
_cell.angle_gamma   90.00
#
_symmetry.space_group_name_H-M   'P 1'
#
loop_
_entity.id
_entity.type
_entity.pdbx_description
1 polymer ?
#
loop_
_entity_poly.entity_id
_entity_poly.type
_entity_poly.pdbx_seq_one_letter_code
_entity_poly.pdbx_strand_id
1 'polypeptide(L)'
;GTATESVAEHTLALMLATARKIPQIDRQVKDGKWVRGLVTQLCGKTLGIIGTGLIGSHLATLAKGIGMNVVAWTFHPSDEKAETIGFRYISLEQLLRESDVVSIHLRLSDQTKGLIGRK
;
A
#
# COMPACT_ATOMS: atom_id res chain seq x y z
N GLY A 1 -2.33 10.99 14.37
CA GLY A 1 -3.36 10.95 15.42
C GLY A 1 -3.20 9.68 16.22
N THR A 2 -4.02 9.46 17.24
CA THR A 2 -3.90 8.31 18.15
C THR A 2 -4.03 6.95 17.47
N ALA A 3 -4.57 6.88 16.26
CA ALA A 3 -4.74 5.64 15.49
C ALA A 3 -3.77 5.47 14.30
N THR A 4 -2.68 6.26 14.19
CA THR A 4 -1.78 6.20 13.02
C THR A 4 -1.26 4.78 12.76
N GLU A 5 -0.68 4.14 13.78
CA GLU A 5 -0.08 2.81 13.68
C GLU A 5 -1.14 1.76 13.36
N SER A 6 -2.25 1.78 14.10
CA SER A 6 -3.38 0.87 13.89
C SER A 6 -3.93 0.94 12.46
N VAL A 7 -4.06 2.13 11.87
CA VAL A 7 -4.52 2.27 10.48
C VAL A 7 -3.46 1.79 9.49
N ALA A 8 -2.18 2.02 9.74
CA ALA A 8 -1.09 1.51 8.89
C ALA A 8 -1.03 -0.03 8.92
N GLU A 9 -1.10 -0.64 10.10
CA GLU A 9 -1.18 -2.08 10.30
C GLU A 9 -2.41 -2.68 9.61
N HIS A 10 -3.57 -2.04 9.77
CA HIS A 10 -4.80 -2.49 9.12
C HIS A 10 -4.71 -2.40 7.59
N THR A 11 -4.04 -1.38 7.07
CA THR A 11 -3.78 -1.26 5.62
C THR A 11 -2.91 -2.42 5.13
N LEU A 12 -1.82 -2.74 5.84
CA LEU A 12 -0.98 -3.90 5.51
C LEU A 12 -1.78 -5.21 5.59
N ALA A 13 -2.64 -5.37 6.60
CA ALA A 13 -3.50 -6.53 6.74
C ALA A 13 -4.44 -6.70 5.54
N LEU A 14 -5.07 -5.61 5.06
CA LEU A 14 -5.91 -5.62 3.87
C LEU A 14 -5.12 -5.95 2.59
N MET A 15 -3.90 -5.42 2.46
CA MET A 15 -3.00 -5.76 1.35
C MET A 15 -2.70 -7.26 1.32
N LEU A 16 -2.31 -7.83 2.46
CA LEU A 16 -2.03 -9.27 2.60
C LEU A 16 -3.27 -10.13 2.38
N ALA A 17 -4.41 -9.73 2.94
CA ALA A 17 -5.68 -10.43 2.78
C ALA A 17 -6.10 -10.51 1.30
N THR A 18 -5.90 -9.41 0.56
CA THR A 18 -6.20 -9.34 -0.87
C THR A 18 -5.21 -10.18 -1.68
N ALA A 19 -3.90 -9.99 -1.48
CA ALA A 19 -2.86 -10.71 -2.22
C ALA A 19 -2.93 -12.23 -2.00
N ARG A 20 -3.26 -12.65 -0.77
CA ARG A 20 -3.33 -14.06 -0.37
C ARG A 20 -4.72 -14.66 -0.43
N LYS A 21 -5.74 -13.88 -0.86
CA LYS A 21 -7.15 -14.30 -0.95
C LYS A 21 -7.65 -14.92 0.36
N ILE A 22 -7.25 -14.35 1.49
CA ILE A 22 -7.47 -14.93 2.83
C ILE A 22 -8.96 -15.19 3.08
N PRO A 23 -9.88 -14.22 2.89
CA PRO A 23 -11.30 -14.48 3.17
C PRO A 23 -11.92 -15.57 2.29
N GLN A 24 -11.48 -15.67 1.02
CA GLN A 24 -12.00 -16.65 0.07
C GLN A 24 -11.51 -18.05 0.40
N ILE A 25 -10.21 -18.20 0.69
CA ILE A 25 -9.61 -19.49 1.04
C ILE A 25 -10.13 -19.97 2.41
N ASP A 26 -10.25 -19.07 3.39
CA ASP A 26 -10.83 -19.39 4.71
C ASP A 26 -12.23 -20.01 4.57
N ARG A 27 -13.10 -19.39 3.75
CA ARG A 27 -14.45 -19.92 3.49
C ARG A 27 -14.42 -21.30 2.84
N GLN A 28 -13.55 -21.50 1.85
CA GLN A 28 -13.44 -22.79 1.16
C GLN A 28 -12.94 -23.91 2.07
N VAL A 29 -11.97 -23.63 2.95
CA VAL A 29 -11.48 -24.61 3.93
C VAL A 29 -12.59 -24.98 4.92
N LYS A 30 -13.37 -24.00 5.39
CA LYS A 30 -14.54 -24.25 6.25
C LYS A 30 -15.62 -25.08 5.55
N ASP A 31 -15.75 -24.97 4.24
CA ASP A 31 -16.62 -25.82 3.40
C ASP A 31 -16.02 -27.22 3.12
N GLY A 32 -14.93 -27.61 3.78
CA GLY A 32 -14.26 -28.90 3.61
C GLY A 32 -13.42 -29.01 2.33
N LYS A 33 -13.15 -27.90 1.64
CA LYS A 33 -12.39 -27.88 0.39
C LYS A 33 -10.94 -27.49 0.64
N TRP A 34 -10.00 -28.25 0.07
CA TRP A 34 -8.58 -27.90 0.10
C TRP A 34 -8.14 -27.28 -1.24
N VAL A 35 -8.41 -25.99 -1.41
CA VAL A 35 -8.20 -25.31 -2.70
C VAL A 35 -6.75 -24.85 -2.81
N ARG A 36 -6.08 -25.33 -3.85
CA ARG A 36 -4.76 -24.83 -4.27
C ARG A 36 -4.99 -23.79 -5.36
N GLY A 37 -4.73 -22.53 -5.05
CA GLY A 37 -4.87 -21.43 -5.99
C GLY A 37 -3.62 -20.56 -6.03
N LEU A 38 -3.39 -19.91 -7.18
CA LEU A 38 -2.36 -18.89 -7.28
C LEU A 38 -2.73 -17.71 -6.37
N VAL A 39 -1.82 -17.42 -5.45
CA VAL A 39 -1.80 -16.25 -4.57
C VAL A 39 -0.63 -15.36 -4.95
N THR A 40 -0.73 -14.09 -4.63
CA THR A 40 0.32 -13.11 -4.92
C THR A 40 1.22 -12.98 -3.71
N GLN A 41 2.52 -13.19 -3.90
CA GLN A 41 3.55 -12.82 -2.93
C GLN A 41 3.85 -11.32 -3.05
N LEU A 42 3.93 -10.61 -1.91
CA LEU A 42 4.26 -9.18 -1.88
C LEU A 42 5.76 -8.90 -1.72
N CYS A 43 6.54 -9.77 -1.09
CA CYS A 43 8.00 -9.61 -0.99
C CYS A 43 8.63 -9.53 -2.40
N GLY A 44 9.46 -8.50 -2.61
CA GLY A 44 10.09 -8.16 -3.89
C GLY A 44 9.23 -7.30 -4.82
N LYS A 45 7.94 -7.10 -4.52
CA LYS A 45 7.02 -6.26 -5.31
C LYS A 45 7.10 -4.79 -4.93
N THR A 46 6.56 -3.93 -5.79
CA THR A 46 6.53 -2.48 -5.59
C THR A 46 5.21 -2.01 -5.00
N LEU A 47 5.27 -1.34 -3.85
CA LEU A 47 4.17 -0.59 -3.26
C LEU A 47 4.28 0.89 -3.65
N GLY A 48 3.25 1.41 -4.29
CA GLY A 48 3.03 2.84 -4.54
C GLY A 48 2.18 3.48 -3.46
N ILE A 49 2.73 4.46 -2.74
CA ILE A 49 2.02 5.19 -1.69
C ILE A 49 1.64 6.58 -2.19
N ILE A 50 0.35 6.86 -2.29
CA ILE A 50 -0.18 8.18 -2.63
C ILE A 50 -0.51 8.89 -1.32
N GLY A 51 0.39 9.78 -0.87
CA GLY A 51 0.29 10.53 0.39
C GLY A 51 1.24 10.00 1.46
N THR A 52 2.24 10.80 1.82
CA THR A 52 3.27 10.48 2.83
C THR A 52 3.09 11.26 4.13
N GLY A 53 1.82 11.39 4.55
CA GLY A 53 1.47 11.82 5.91
C GLY A 53 1.81 10.75 6.95
N LEU A 54 1.34 10.94 8.19
CA LEU A 54 1.66 10.03 9.31
C LEU A 54 1.42 8.55 8.98
N ILE A 55 0.25 8.22 8.41
CA ILE A 55 -0.14 6.83 8.11
C ILE A 55 0.68 6.26 6.96
N GLY A 56 0.77 6.99 5.83
CA GLY A 56 1.51 6.53 4.66
C GLY A 56 3.00 6.30 4.94
N SER A 57 3.61 7.14 5.79
CA SER A 57 4.99 6.94 6.24
C SER A 57 5.16 5.69 7.12
N HIS A 58 4.23 5.42 8.05
CA HIS A 58 4.30 4.19 8.85
C HIS A 58 4.10 2.94 7.97
N LEU A 59 3.16 2.99 7.03
CA LEU A 59 2.96 1.91 6.08
C LEU A 59 4.22 1.66 5.23
N ALA A 60 4.91 2.71 4.79
CA ALA A 60 6.18 2.57 4.05
C ALA A 60 7.21 1.77 4.85
N THR A 61 7.38 2.08 6.14
CA THR A 61 8.27 1.33 7.05
C THR A 61 7.86 -0.14 7.15
N LEU A 62 6.57 -0.42 7.38
CA LEU A 62 6.06 -1.78 7.48
C LEU A 62 6.24 -2.58 6.17
N ALA A 63 5.94 -1.96 5.03
CA ALA A 63 6.06 -2.58 3.71
C ALA A 63 7.51 -2.95 3.39
N LYS A 64 8.47 -2.08 3.75
CA LYS A 64 9.89 -2.40 3.65
C LYS A 64 10.29 -3.54 4.58
N GLY A 65 9.74 -3.58 5.80
CA GLY A 65 9.97 -4.66 6.75
C GLY A 65 9.59 -6.05 6.21
N ILE A 66 8.59 -6.14 5.33
CA ILE A 66 8.22 -7.38 4.63
C ILE A 66 8.89 -7.55 3.25
N GLY A 67 9.88 -6.72 2.92
CA GLY A 67 10.70 -6.82 1.72
C GLY A 67 10.07 -6.24 0.45
N MET A 68 9.11 -5.32 0.54
CA MET A 68 8.62 -4.58 -0.63
C MET A 68 9.55 -3.43 -1.02
N ASN A 69 9.60 -3.14 -2.32
CA ASN A 69 10.10 -1.86 -2.81
C ASN A 69 9.02 -0.79 -2.58
N VAL A 70 9.40 0.41 -2.14
CA VAL A 70 8.44 1.48 -1.88
C VAL A 70 8.76 2.71 -2.74
N VAL A 71 7.75 3.19 -3.44
CA VAL A 71 7.74 4.47 -4.16
C VAL A 71 6.56 5.29 -3.68
N ALA A 72 6.67 6.61 -3.73
CA ALA A 72 5.65 7.48 -3.18
C ALA A 72 5.39 8.72 -4.03
N TRP A 73 4.20 9.29 -3.86
CA TRP A 73 3.83 10.58 -4.40
C TRP A 73 3.09 11.40 -3.34
N THR A 74 3.32 12.71 -3.31
CA THR A 74 2.62 13.67 -2.45
C THR A 74 2.75 15.07 -3.06
N PHE A 75 1.89 16.02 -2.65
CA PHE A 75 2.00 17.42 -3.11
C PHE A 75 3.25 18.15 -2.60
N HIS A 76 3.73 17.77 -1.41
CA HIS A 76 4.87 18.40 -0.76
C HIS A 76 5.89 17.33 -0.35
N PRO A 77 6.77 16.90 -1.27
CA PRO A 77 7.77 15.88 -0.96
C PRO A 77 8.80 16.40 0.06
N SER A 78 9.44 15.45 0.75
CA SER A 78 10.46 15.72 1.77
C SER A 78 11.58 14.72 1.61
N ASP A 79 12.72 15.18 1.10
CA ASP A 79 13.87 14.32 0.80
C ASP A 79 14.41 13.64 2.07
N GLU A 80 14.49 14.36 3.19
CA GLU A 80 14.85 13.82 4.50
C GLU A 80 13.98 12.61 4.89
N LYS A 81 12.66 12.71 4.70
CA LYS A 81 11.73 11.61 5.00
C LYS A 81 11.93 10.43 4.05
N ALA A 82 12.15 10.71 2.77
CA ALA A 82 12.41 9.69 1.76
C ALA A 82 13.70 8.93 2.06
N GLU A 83 14.76 9.63 2.46
CA GLU A 83 16.04 9.05 2.87
C GLU A 83 15.91 8.24 4.15
N THR A 84 15.34 8.82 5.21
CA THR A 84 15.18 8.19 6.53
C THR A 84 14.41 6.87 6.46
N ILE A 85 13.29 6.84 5.74
CA ILE A 85 12.49 5.63 5.59
C ILE A 85 13.03 4.75 4.46
N GLY A 86 13.73 5.35 3.48
CA GLY A 86 14.34 4.71 2.32
C GLY A 86 13.33 4.32 1.24
N PHE A 87 12.53 5.27 0.78
CA PHE A 87 11.71 5.18 -0.43
C PHE A 87 12.07 6.33 -1.38
N ARG A 88 11.48 6.37 -2.59
CA ARG A 88 11.69 7.46 -3.55
C ARG A 88 10.37 8.16 -3.88
N TYR A 89 10.40 9.48 -3.98
CA TYR A 89 9.30 10.23 -4.60
C TYR A 89 9.41 10.14 -6.13
N ILE A 90 8.29 9.84 -6.78
CA ILE A 90 8.15 9.77 -8.24
C ILE A 90 6.86 10.46 -8.66
N SER A 91 6.67 10.69 -9.97
CA SER A 91 5.42 11.27 -10.47
C SER A 91 4.24 10.32 -10.22
N LEU A 92 3.03 10.87 -10.11
CA LEU A 92 1.83 10.04 -9.93
C LEU A 92 1.62 9.06 -11.09
N GLU A 93 1.90 9.50 -12.33
CA GLU A 93 1.82 8.64 -13.50
C GLU A 93 2.81 7.47 -13.41
N GLN A 94 4.05 7.75 -13.04
CA GLN A 94 5.08 6.74 -12.89
C GLN A 94 4.72 5.76 -11.75
N LEU A 95 4.20 6.27 -10.63
CA LEU A 95 3.74 5.45 -9.52
C LEU A 95 2.67 4.46 -9.96
N LEU A 96 1.65 4.92 -10.67
CA LEU A 96 0.57 4.06 -11.16
C LEU A 96 1.07 3.02 -12.18
N ARG A 97 2.15 3.33 -12.92
CA ARG A 97 2.74 2.43 -13.92
C ARG A 97 3.62 1.34 -13.30
N GLU A 98 4.38 1.68 -12.24
CA GLU A 98 5.41 0.81 -11.67
C GLU A 98 4.95 0.00 -10.46
N SER A 99 3.81 0.35 -9.86
CA SER A 99 3.34 -0.27 -8.62
C SER A 99 2.57 -1.57 -8.88
N ASP A 100 2.92 -2.64 -8.15
CA ASP A 100 2.10 -3.84 -8.06
C ASP A 100 0.89 -3.64 -7.12
N VAL A 101 1.05 -2.79 -6.11
CA VAL A 101 0.00 -2.41 -5.15
C VAL A 101 0.03 -0.89 -5.00
N VAL A 102 -1.14 -0.26 -5.02
CA VAL A 102 -1.28 1.18 -4.76
C VAL A 102 -2.12 1.38 -3.51
N SER A 103 -1.64 2.21 -2.58
CA SER A 103 -2.36 2.59 -1.37
C SER A 103 -2.49 4.10 -1.25
N ILE A 104 -3.69 4.58 -0.93
CA ILE A 104 -4.03 6.01 -0.89
C ILE A 104 -4.20 6.46 0.57
N HIS A 105 -3.44 7.48 0.95
CA HIS A 105 -3.38 8.04 2.30
C HIS A 105 -3.50 9.57 2.28
N LEU A 106 -4.35 10.09 1.40
CA LEU A 106 -4.65 11.50 1.29
C LEU A 106 -5.93 11.86 2.05
N ARG A 107 -5.97 13.08 2.60
CA ARG A 107 -7.23 13.69 3.03
C ARG A 107 -8.06 14.01 1.80
N LEU A 108 -9.37 13.78 1.87
CA LEU A 108 -10.30 14.24 0.84
C LEU A 108 -10.39 15.78 0.85
N SER A 109 -10.16 16.38 -0.31
CA SER A 109 -10.29 17.80 -0.61
C SER A 109 -10.64 17.98 -2.09
N ASP A 110 -10.91 19.21 -2.53
CA ASP A 110 -11.16 19.49 -3.95
C ASP A 110 -9.96 19.14 -4.84
N GLN A 111 -8.74 19.19 -4.31
CA GLN A 111 -7.52 18.81 -5.01
C GLN A 111 -7.30 17.30 -5.12
N THR A 112 -7.88 16.51 -4.22
CA THR A 112 -7.69 15.04 -4.18
C THR A 112 -8.90 14.27 -4.68
N LYS A 113 -10.05 14.94 -4.79
CA LYS A 113 -11.26 14.37 -5.35
C LYS A 113 -11.04 14.06 -6.83
N GLY A 114 -11.29 12.79 -7.20
CA GLY A 114 -11.10 12.34 -8.58
C GLY A 114 -9.64 12.15 -9.00
N LEU A 115 -8.69 12.21 -8.06
CA LEU A 115 -7.27 12.00 -8.37
C LEU A 115 -7.02 10.64 -9.03
N ILE A 116 -7.75 9.62 -8.60
CA ILE A 116 -7.81 8.30 -9.25
C ILE A 116 -9.19 8.14 -9.86
N GLY A 117 -9.23 7.93 -11.17
CA GLY A 117 -10.47 7.84 -11.94
C GLY A 117 -10.26 7.21 -13.31
N ARG A 118 -11.32 7.20 -14.12
CA ARG A 118 -11.24 6.76 -15.51
C ARG A 118 -10.40 7.77 -16.31
N LYS A 119 -9.65 7.27 -17.29
CA LYS A 119 -9.09 8.11 -18.35
C LYS A 119 -10.21 8.71 -19.19
#